data_AF-G4HNR8-F1
#
_entry.id   AF-G4HNR8-F1
#
_cell.length_a   1.000
_cell.length_b   1.000
_cell.length_c   1.000
_cell.angle_alpha   90.00
_cell.angle_beta   90.00
_cell.angle_gamma   90.00
#
_symmetry.space_group_name_H-M   'P 1'
#
loop_
_entity.id
_entity.type
_entity.pdbx_description
1 polymer ?
#
loop_
_entity_poly.entity_id
_entity_poly.type
_entity_poly.pdbx_seq_one_letter_code
_entity_poly.pdbx_strand_id
1 'polypeptide(L)'
;MNVIQKLTVVSNPTRIFEVGTEINGREVIEIKQVGYEFETGIHSELHVLDEDGGLIASIENCPVIVEWQTIAVHDQTENDPQQRVISGAKN
;
A
#
# COMPACT_ATOMS: atom_id res chain seq x y z
N MET A 1 6.95 7.28 -0.56
CA MET A 1 5.79 6.68 0.15
C MET A 1 6.08 5.21 0.36
N ASN A 2 5.77 4.63 1.53
CA ASN A 2 5.98 3.19 1.79
C ASN A 2 4.64 2.47 1.70
N VAL A 3 4.61 1.35 0.98
CA VAL A 3 3.42 0.49 0.85
C VAL A 3 3.77 -0.93 1.28
N ILE A 4 2.78 -1.70 1.69
CA ILE A 4 2.96 -3.14 1.95
C ILE A 4 2.96 -3.84 0.59
N GLN A 5 4.10 -4.40 0.20
CA GLN A 5 4.22 -5.17 -1.04
C GLN A 5 3.75 -6.60 -0.85
N LYS A 6 4.07 -7.19 0.32
CA LYS A 6 3.76 -8.58 0.61
C LYS A 6 3.48 -8.80 2.10
N LEU A 7 2.49 -9.63 2.35
CA LEU A 7 2.03 -10.04 3.67
C LEU A 7 2.07 -11.55 3.77
N THR A 8 2.88 -12.07 4.70
CA THR A 8 2.90 -13.49 5.02
C THR A 8 2.22 -13.71 6.37
N VAL A 9 1.09 -14.41 6.36
CA VAL A 9 0.40 -14.84 7.59
C VAL A 9 1.03 -16.13 8.08
N VAL A 10 1.59 -16.10 9.29
CA VAL A 10 2.28 -17.23 9.91
C VAL A 10 1.25 -18.23 10.42
N SER A 11 0.75 -19.05 9.49
CA SER A 11 -0.26 -20.10 9.71
C SER A 11 0.20 -21.45 9.14
N ASN A 12 -0.58 -22.51 9.38
CA ASN A 12 -0.39 -23.82 8.77
C ASN A 12 -1.67 -24.27 8.01
N PRO A 13 -1.68 -24.27 6.66
CA PRO A 13 -0.60 -23.81 5.79
C PRO A 13 -0.42 -22.29 5.87
N THR A 14 0.79 -21.82 5.54
CA THR A 14 1.09 -20.39 5.46
C THR A 14 0.28 -19.75 4.34
N ARG A 15 -0.25 -18.54 4.57
CA ARG A 15 -0.93 -17.75 3.54
C ARG A 15 -0.07 -16.55 3.18
N ILE A 16 0.06 -16.28 1.89
CA ILE A 16 0.83 -15.18 1.34
C ILE A 16 -0.10 -14.33 0.48
N PHE A 17 -0.04 -13.03 0.67
CA PHE A 17 -0.72 -12.03 -0.16
C PHE A 17 0.33 -11.07 -0.68
N GLU A 18 0.35 -10.83 -2.00
CA GLU A 18 1.34 -9.97 -2.64
C GLU A 18 0.66 -9.08 -3.68
N VAL A 19 0.98 -7.78 -3.67
CA VAL A 19 0.40 -6.82 -4.61
C VAL A 19 0.79 -7.18 -6.04
N GLY A 20 -0.21 -7.19 -6.94
CA GLY A 20 -0.08 -7.62 -8.34
C GLY A 20 -0.24 -9.13 -8.56
N THR A 21 -0.63 -9.89 -7.53
CA THR A 21 -0.98 -11.32 -7.66
C THR A 21 -2.50 -11.52 -7.65
N GLU A 22 -2.96 -12.64 -8.20
CA GLU A 22 -4.38 -12.98 -8.25
C GLU A 22 -4.74 -14.06 -7.21
N ILE A 23 -5.83 -13.84 -6.48
CA ILE A 23 -6.38 -14.78 -5.49
C ILE A 23 -7.87 -14.95 -5.75
N ASN A 24 -8.30 -16.18 -6.04
CA ASN A 24 -9.70 -16.53 -6.34
C ASN A 24 -10.32 -15.65 -7.45
N GLY A 25 -9.56 -15.32 -8.49
CA GLY A 25 -10.05 -14.48 -9.60
C GLY A 25 -10.08 -12.98 -9.31
N ARG A 26 -9.50 -12.52 -8.19
CA ARG A 26 -9.40 -11.10 -7.83
C ARG A 26 -7.94 -10.70 -7.67
N GLU A 27 -7.56 -9.60 -8.30
CA GLU A 27 -6.19 -9.06 -8.21
C GLU A 27 -6.00 -8.35 -6.88
N VAL A 28 -4.87 -8.58 -6.21
CA VAL A 28 -4.49 -7.87 -5.00
C VAL A 28 -3.88 -6.53 -5.41
N ILE A 29 -4.60 -5.44 -5.16
CA ILE A 29 -4.18 -4.08 -5.53
C ILE A 29 -3.59 -3.32 -4.34
N GLU A 30 -4.13 -3.52 -3.14
CA GLU A 30 -3.68 -2.83 -1.94
C GLU A 30 -3.66 -3.77 -0.75
N ILE A 31 -2.61 -3.65 0.07
CA ILE A 31 -2.57 -4.20 1.41
C ILE A 31 -2.36 -3.04 2.38
N LYS A 32 -3.27 -2.86 3.34
CA LYS A 32 -3.18 -1.75 4.30
C LYS A 32 -3.45 -2.19 5.74
N GLN A 33 -2.76 -1.56 6.68
CA GLN A 33 -2.99 -1.73 8.10
C GLN A 33 -4.12 -0.80 8.56
N VAL A 34 -5.17 -1.38 9.13
CA VAL A 34 -6.37 -0.67 9.62
C VAL A 34 -6.61 -0.93 11.11
N GLY A 35 -5.68 -1.61 11.77
CA GLY A 35 -5.73 -1.84 13.22
C GLY A 35 -5.67 -0.55 14.03
N TYR A 36 -6.08 -0.65 15.30
CA TYR A 36 -6.14 0.47 16.24
C TYR A 36 -5.55 0.08 17.60
N GLU A 37 -4.87 1.03 18.23
CA GLU A 37 -4.43 0.91 19.62
C GLU A 37 -5.51 1.46 20.55
N PHE A 38 -5.86 0.68 21.57
CA PHE A 38 -6.76 1.06 22.65
C PHE A 38 -5.99 1.09 23.97
N GLU A 39 -6.54 1.75 24.99
CA GLU A 39 -5.93 1.78 26.34
C GLU A 39 -5.74 0.37 26.93
N THR A 40 -6.58 -0.58 26.53
CA THR A 40 -6.61 -1.94 27.05
C THR A 40 -5.85 -2.97 26.20
N GLY A 41 -5.33 -2.56 25.04
CA GLY A 41 -4.62 -3.47 24.13
C GLY A 41 -4.59 -2.97 22.68
N ILE A 42 -3.99 -3.79 21.81
CA ILE A 42 -3.82 -3.49 20.39
C ILE A 42 -4.73 -4.42 19.59
N HIS A 43 -5.57 -3.86 18.72
CA HIS A 43 -6.26 -4.63 17.68
C HIS A 43 -5.45 -4.53 16.39
N SER A 44 -4.81 -5.62 15.99
CA SER A 44 -4.07 -5.68 14.74
C SER A 44 -4.98 -6.16 13.62
N GLU A 45 -5.10 -5.38 12.56
CA GLU A 45 -5.89 -5.75 11.39
C GLU A 45 -5.24 -5.25 10.11
N LEU A 46 -5.20 -6.13 9.10
CA LEU A 46 -4.76 -5.82 7.74
C LEU A 46 -5.83 -6.21 6.74
N HIS A 47 -6.12 -5.30 5.80
CA HIS A 47 -7.02 -5.55 4.68
C HIS A 47 -6.22 -5.80 3.41
N VAL A 48 -6.62 -6.84 2.67
CA VAL A 48 -6.18 -7.13 1.32
C VAL A 48 -7.34 -6.78 0.39
N LEU A 49 -7.12 -5.87 -0.55
CA LEU A 49 -8.16 -5.24 -1.36
C LEU A 49 -7.91 -5.43 -2.85
N ASP A 50 -9.00 -5.44 -3.62
CA ASP A 50 -8.97 -5.43 -5.09
C ASP A 50 -9.05 -4.01 -5.68
N GLU A 51 -9.17 -3.91 -7.01
CA GLU A 51 -9.19 -2.66 -7.77
C GLU A 51 -10.36 -1.74 -7.43
N ASP A 52 -11.49 -2.30 -7.00
CA ASP A 52 -12.69 -1.57 -6.63
C ASP A 52 -12.70 -1.22 -5.13
N GLY A 53 -11.63 -1.55 -4.40
CA GLY A 53 -11.54 -1.41 -2.95
C GLY A 53 -12.35 -2.46 -2.20
N GLY A 54 -12.78 -3.53 -2.87
CA GLY A 54 -13.49 -4.65 -2.28
C GLY A 54 -12.54 -5.53 -1.47
N LEU A 55 -12.99 -5.97 -0.29
CA LEU A 55 -12.21 -6.82 0.60
C LEU A 55 -12.01 -8.23 0.01
N ILE A 56 -10.76 -8.62 -0.23
CA ILE A 56 -10.36 -10.00 -0.59
C ILE A 56 -10.18 -10.83 0.69
N ALA A 57 -9.45 -10.28 1.66
CA ALA A 57 -9.24 -10.91 2.96
C ALA A 57 -9.01 -9.85 4.06
N SER A 58 -9.49 -10.15 5.26
CA SER A 58 -9.06 -9.46 6.49
C SER A 58 -8.21 -10.42 7.32
N ILE A 59 -7.10 -9.91 7.85
CA ILE A 59 -6.20 -10.63 8.75
C ILE A 59 -6.25 -9.91 10.09
N GLU A 60 -6.91 -10.52 11.06
CA GLU A 60 -7.13 -9.95 12.38
C GLU A 60 -6.33 -10.73 13.44
N ASN A 61 -5.57 -10.02 14.26
CA ASN A 61 -4.88 -10.54 15.43
C ASN A 61 -4.02 -11.79 15.16
N CYS A 62 -3.41 -11.85 13.98
CA CYS A 62 -2.54 -12.95 13.55
C CYS A 62 -1.07 -12.53 13.53
N PRO A 63 -0.13 -13.46 13.81
CA PRO A 63 1.28 -13.24 13.55
C PRO A 63 1.52 -13.10 12.04
N VAL A 64 2.14 -12.00 11.64
CA VAL A 64 2.43 -11.69 10.24
C VAL A 64 3.87 -11.23 10.04
N ILE A 65 4.41 -11.47 8.85
CA ILE A 65 5.63 -10.84 8.34
C ILE A 65 5.17 -9.88 7.23
N VAL A 66 5.53 -8.60 7.37
CA VAL A 66 5.16 -7.53 6.44
C VAL A 66 6.41 -7.06 5.69
N GLU A 67 6.40 -7.21 4.37
CA GLU A 67 7.45 -6.73 3.48
C GLU A 67 7.00 -5.41 2.85
N TRP A 68 7.78 -4.35 3.08
CA TRP A 68 7.47 -3.00 2.63
C TRP A 68 8.25 -2.64 1.37
N GLN A 69 7.64 -1.85 0.49
CA GLN A 69 8.30 -1.27 -0.68
C GLN A 69 8.19 0.25 -0.67
N THR A 70 9.31 0.91 -0.93
CA THR A 70 9.36 2.36 -1.08
C THR A 70 9.05 2.75 -2.53
N ILE A 71 7.98 3.50 -2.73
CA ILE A 71 7.63 4.12 -4.01
C ILE A 71 8.25 5.52 -4.05
N ALA A 72 9.08 5.76 -5.07
CA ALA A 72 9.64 7.07 -5.36
C ALA A 72 8.54 8.00 -5.90
N VAL A 73 8.32 9.11 -5.21
CA VAL A 73 7.48 10.21 -5.72
C VAL A 73 8.44 11.15 -6.44
N HIS A 74 8.29 11.28 -7.76
CA HIS A 74 9.02 12.31 -8.50
C HIS A 74 8.23 13.61 -8.39
N ASP A 75 8.79 14.61 -7.70
CA ASP A 75 8.25 15.96 -7.75
C ASP A 75 8.40 16.50 -9.18
N GLN A 76 7.27 16.70 -9.88
CA GLN A 76 7.25 17.22 -11.26
C GLN A 76 7.67 18.70 -11.38
N THR A 77 8.21 19.31 -10.33
CA THR A 77 8.40 20.77 -10.26
C THR A 77 9.66 21.31 -10.93
N GLU A 78 10.66 20.49 -11.28
CA GLU A 78 11.95 21.05 -11.69
C GLU A 78 12.10 21.40 -13.18
N ASN A 79 11.10 21.15 -14.04
CA ASN A 79 11.22 21.46 -15.48
C ASN A 79 9.88 21.80 -16.17
N ASP A 80 9.02 22.65 -15.60
CA ASP A 80 7.87 23.19 -16.34
C ASP A 80 8.35 24.23 -17.39
N PRO A 81 8.25 23.96 -18.70
CA PRO A 81 8.68 24.88 -19.75
C PRO A 81 7.90 26.21 -19.74
N GLN A 82 6.70 26.24 -19.15
CA GLN A 82 5.83 27.42 -19.14
C GLN A 82 6.36 28.52 -18.21
N GLN A 83 7.10 28.18 -17.14
CA GLN A 83 7.72 29.18 -16.26
C GLN A 83 8.93 29.89 -16.88
N ARG A 84 9.64 29.27 -17.83
CA ARG A 84 10.80 29.90 -18.50
C ARG A 84 10.42 31.02 -19.47
N VAL A 85 9.21 31.00 -20.03
CA VAL A 85 8.80 31.96 -21.06
C VAL A 85 8.52 33.35 -20.46
N ILE A 86 8.07 33.40 -19.21
CA ILE A 86 7.69 34.64 -18.51
C ILE A 86 8.90 35.48 -18.08
N SER A 87 10.06 34.85 -17.81
CA SER A 87 11.28 35.54 -17.39
C SER A 87 12.07 36.17 -18.55
N GLY A 88 11.77 35.81 -19.81
CA GLY A 88 12.46 36.35 -20.99
C GLY A 88 11.85 37.61 -21.59
N ALA A 89 10.66 38.03 -21.14
CA ALA A 89 9.89 39.12 -21.76
C ALA A 89 10.02 40.49 -21.06
N LYS A 90 10.92 40.63 -20.07
CA LYS A 90 11.27 41.92 -19.47
C LYS A 90 12.69 42.31 -19.84
N ASN A 91 12.82 42.92 -21.02
CA ASN A 91 13.85 43.92 -21.35
C ASN A 91 13.24 44.90 -22.34
#